data_AF-A0A2M7E2V5-F1
#
_entry.id   AF-A0A2M7E2V5-F1
#
_cell.length_a   1.000
_cell.length_b   1.000
_cell.length_c   1.000
_cell.angle_alpha   90.00
_cell.angle_beta   90.00
_cell.angle_gamma   90.00
#
_symmetry.space_group_name_H-M   'P 1'
#
loop_
_entity.id
_entity.type
_entity.pdbx_description
1 polymer ?
#
loop_
_entity_poly.entity_id
_entity_poly.type
_entity_poly.pdbx_seq_one_letter_code
_entity_poly.pdbx_strand_id
1 'polypeptide(L)'
;MIFDFSSYKVKIRDNEFTTPDGKKYPNTASISFFDKNRKELSYVELGYTDVNNLYELIKKAEIINLDYCYIEEFSLSKYRQINNLEKEELVTIKSFTAKNSVFDAIELTDFSFGVFQEGNVSFQNAGFIHGGVNFTSSVFEDGKVNFNSCIFKNGNLNFNDTNFGHGGVNFKNSVIGNGNKDFQYAYFGNGDVLFANTVFNDGDISFINANFGNGDVSFKVAVFGNGKIDFHYATFEEGVLSFERTEFGAGRVDFRTVEFGNGKINFNRAEFKNGDISFDESEMLEGKLSFKNANIGDGDFSFQNSQFPKTEVSFEKALFGAGIVSFNNSRFNSLSLKSCQLNNYFDLRLSQAKILDLSDTVVRDIIDLTPHGFEVKIDELDFSGMRLLGRIYINWRANNIKQSINIQKDTSLWMKAEQFRTLKQNFNSTGRYDDEDLAYIEFKRNEALAILKDG
;
A
#
# COMPACT_ATOMS: atom_id res chain seq x y z
N MET A 1 24.66 -5.08 -7.00
CA MET A 1 24.99 -6.27 -6.18
C MET A 1 23.96 -7.35 -6.47
N ILE A 2 24.31 -8.64 -6.32
CA ILE A 2 23.37 -9.73 -6.62
C ILE A 2 22.59 -10.13 -5.36
N PHE A 3 21.30 -10.45 -5.49
CA PHE A 3 20.45 -10.86 -4.36
C PHE A 3 20.46 -12.39 -4.13
N ASP A 4 20.44 -13.18 -5.21
CA ASP A 4 20.19 -14.64 -5.18
C ASP A 4 21.39 -15.51 -4.80
N PHE A 5 22.41 -14.95 -4.14
CA PHE A 5 23.52 -15.77 -3.63
C PHE A 5 23.08 -16.60 -2.42
N SER A 6 23.75 -17.74 -2.23
CA SER A 6 23.54 -18.66 -1.11
C SER A 6 24.66 -18.61 -0.06
N SER A 7 25.88 -18.21 -0.48
CA SER A 7 27.00 -17.96 0.42
C SER A 7 27.95 -16.95 -0.19
N TYR A 8 28.86 -16.41 0.60
CA TYR A 8 29.88 -15.47 0.13
C TYR A 8 31.17 -15.68 0.92
N LYS A 9 32.28 -15.14 0.38
CA LYS A 9 33.59 -15.14 1.03
C LYS A 9 34.22 -13.78 0.88
N VAL A 10 34.67 -13.23 2.00
CA VAL A 10 35.40 -11.95 2.05
C VAL A 10 36.87 -12.21 2.32
N LYS A 11 37.74 -11.45 1.66
CA LYS A 11 39.17 -11.38 1.94
C LYS A 11 39.63 -9.94 1.94
N ILE A 12 40.09 -9.46 3.10
CA ILE A 12 40.74 -8.15 3.23
C ILE A 12 42.21 -8.28 2.81
N ARG A 13 42.69 -7.33 2.02
CA ARG A 13 44.05 -7.30 1.47
C ARG A 13 44.71 -5.96 1.77
N ASP A 14 46.02 -6.01 2.00
CA ASP A 14 46.86 -4.85 2.27
C ASP A 14 47.31 -4.17 0.98
N ASN A 15 46.35 -3.64 0.24
CA ASN A 15 46.58 -2.85 -0.97
C ASN A 15 45.52 -1.76 -1.09
N GLU A 16 45.95 -0.60 -1.61
CA GLU A 16 45.11 0.58 -1.75
C GLU A 16 43.94 0.32 -2.71
N PHE A 17 42.75 0.77 -2.32
CA PHE A 17 41.57 0.88 -3.19
C PHE A 17 41.28 2.35 -3.46
N THR A 18 41.11 2.74 -4.71
CA THR A 18 40.70 4.09 -5.09
C THR A 18 39.29 4.05 -5.65
N THR A 19 38.37 4.80 -5.06
CA THR A 19 36.99 4.94 -5.52
C THR A 19 36.94 5.71 -6.84
N PRO A 20 35.84 5.63 -7.61
CA PRO A 20 35.68 6.41 -8.85
C PRO A 20 35.79 7.93 -8.69
N ASP A 21 35.47 8.47 -7.51
CA ASP A 21 35.61 9.89 -7.15
C ASP A 21 36.99 10.24 -6.56
N GLY A 22 37.92 9.29 -6.50
CA GLY A 22 39.32 9.50 -6.13
C GLY A 22 39.63 9.38 -4.64
N LYS A 23 38.67 9.00 -3.80
CA LYS A 23 38.91 8.66 -2.39
C LYS A 23 39.74 7.38 -2.31
N LYS A 24 40.72 7.38 -1.41
CA LYS A 24 41.63 6.24 -1.19
C LYS A 24 41.32 5.55 0.13
N TYR A 25 41.27 4.23 0.09
CA TYR A 25 41.24 3.35 1.26
C TYR A 25 42.55 2.57 1.32
N PRO A 26 43.16 2.39 2.50
CA PRO A 26 44.45 1.69 2.63
C PRO A 26 44.35 0.20 2.31
N ASN A 27 43.16 -0.39 2.48
CA ASN A 27 42.92 -1.80 2.32
C ASN A 27 41.78 -2.05 1.32
N THR A 28 41.84 -3.17 0.63
CA THR A 28 40.82 -3.63 -0.32
C THR A 28 40.11 -4.86 0.25
N ALA A 29 38.77 -4.84 0.27
CA ALA A 29 37.95 -6.01 0.52
C ALA A 29 37.55 -6.67 -0.81
N SER A 30 37.90 -7.93 -0.98
CA SER A 30 37.46 -8.75 -2.13
C SER A 30 36.35 -9.69 -1.69
N ILE A 31 35.19 -9.61 -2.36
CA ILE A 31 33.99 -10.35 -2.02
C ILE A 31 33.58 -11.23 -3.19
N SER A 32 33.61 -12.55 -2.99
CA SER A 32 33.07 -13.54 -3.94
C SER A 32 31.73 -14.05 -3.44
N PHE A 33 30.71 -14.04 -4.30
CA PHE A 33 29.37 -14.54 -4.01
C PHE A 33 29.13 -15.85 -4.77
N PHE A 34 28.51 -16.83 -4.12
CA PHE A 34 28.33 -18.18 -4.65
C PHE A 34 26.86 -18.63 -4.62
N ASP A 35 26.47 -19.44 -5.60
CA ASP A 35 25.20 -20.14 -5.59
C ASP A 35 25.20 -21.35 -4.64
N LYS A 36 24.06 -22.04 -4.54
CA LYS A 36 23.88 -23.27 -3.75
C LYS A 36 24.82 -24.42 -4.15
N ASN A 37 25.36 -24.40 -5.37
CA ASN A 37 26.29 -25.39 -5.90
C ASN A 37 27.76 -24.94 -5.78
N ARG A 38 28.03 -23.85 -5.05
CA ARG A 38 29.36 -23.22 -4.89
C ARG A 38 29.96 -22.69 -6.20
N LYS A 39 29.14 -22.45 -7.23
CA LYS A 39 29.58 -21.72 -8.42
C LYS A 39 29.63 -20.23 -8.09
N GLU A 40 30.75 -19.59 -8.40
CA GLU A 40 30.88 -18.13 -8.24
C GLU A 40 29.91 -17.42 -9.21
N LEU A 41 29.05 -16.59 -8.64
CA LEU A 41 28.05 -15.80 -9.34
C LEU A 41 28.55 -14.39 -9.65
N SER A 42 29.30 -13.80 -8.72
CA SER A 42 29.77 -12.42 -8.81
C SER A 42 30.99 -12.22 -7.92
N TYR A 43 31.82 -11.25 -8.32
CA TYR A 43 32.99 -10.79 -7.58
C TYR A 43 32.95 -9.26 -7.51
N VAL A 44 33.27 -8.69 -6.34
CA VAL A 44 33.34 -7.23 -6.13
C VAL A 44 34.58 -6.90 -5.30
N GLU A 45 35.24 -5.79 -5.63
CA GLU A 45 36.28 -5.17 -4.79
C GLU A 45 35.80 -3.81 -4.30
N LEU A 46 36.01 -3.56 -3.00
CA LEU A 46 35.62 -2.33 -2.31
C LEU A 46 36.77 -1.88 -1.41
N GLY A 47 36.78 -0.61 -1.03
CA GLY A 47 37.63 -0.13 0.05
C GLY A 47 37.23 -0.77 1.37
N TYR A 48 38.17 -0.90 2.30
CA TYR A 48 37.90 -1.42 3.65
C TYR A 48 38.18 -0.34 4.69
N THR A 49 37.30 -0.23 5.68
CA THR A 49 37.55 0.53 6.90
C THR A 49 37.19 -0.33 8.11
N ASP A 50 38.06 -0.28 9.12
CA ASP A 50 37.75 -0.84 10.43
C ASP A 50 36.67 0.00 11.14
N VAL A 51 35.82 -0.66 11.91
CA VAL A 51 34.69 -0.03 12.60
C VAL A 51 35.14 0.97 13.68
N ASN A 52 36.30 0.74 14.32
CA ASN A 52 36.82 1.67 15.34
C ASN A 52 37.25 2.99 14.70
N ASN A 53 37.81 2.96 13.48
CA ASN A 53 38.09 4.18 12.74
C ASN A 53 36.81 4.97 12.48
N LEU A 54 35.74 4.28 12.09
CA LEU A 54 34.43 4.91 11.88
C LEU A 54 33.88 5.53 13.17
N TYR A 55 34.00 4.84 14.31
CA TYR A 55 33.63 5.39 15.61
C TYR A 55 34.44 6.64 15.99
N GLU A 56 35.74 6.67 15.70
CA GLU A 56 36.56 7.87 15.92
C GLU A 56 36.12 9.05 15.03
N LEU A 57 35.73 8.80 13.78
CA LEU A 57 35.18 9.85 12.90
C LEU A 57 33.86 10.41 13.45
N ILE A 58 32.96 9.53 13.91
CA ILE A 58 31.69 9.94 14.54
C ILE A 58 31.97 10.80 15.78
N LYS A 59 32.88 10.36 16.65
CA LYS A 59 33.25 11.08 17.88
C LYS A 59 33.84 12.47 17.61
N LYS A 60 34.58 12.62 16.50
CA LYS A 60 35.17 13.89 16.07
C LYS A 60 34.21 14.77 15.25
N ALA A 61 32.97 14.30 15.02
CA ALA A 61 32.00 14.94 14.15
C ALA A 61 32.56 15.21 12.74
N GLU A 62 33.27 14.23 12.18
CA GLU A 62 33.76 14.27 10.80
C GLU A 62 32.73 13.71 9.82
N ILE A 63 32.86 14.09 8.54
CA ILE A 63 31.97 13.62 7.47
C ILE A 63 32.14 12.11 7.26
N ILE A 64 31.03 11.36 7.28
CA ILE A 64 31.03 9.92 7.07
C ILE A 64 30.75 9.59 5.60
N ASN A 65 31.82 9.48 4.81
CA ASN A 65 31.75 8.94 3.45
C ASN A 65 32.25 7.49 3.43
N LEU A 66 31.36 6.55 3.18
CA LEU A 66 31.60 5.12 3.07
C LEU A 66 31.33 4.61 1.66
N ASP A 67 31.26 5.48 0.64
CA ASP A 67 31.01 5.09 -0.74
C ASP A 67 32.06 4.06 -1.21
N TYR A 68 31.60 3.01 -1.88
CA TYR A 68 32.42 1.89 -2.35
C TYR A 68 33.24 1.22 -1.24
N CYS A 69 32.66 1.07 -0.05
CA CYS A 69 33.33 0.49 1.11
C CYS A 69 32.64 -0.79 1.60
N TYR A 70 33.43 -1.73 2.11
CA TYR A 70 32.98 -2.89 2.88
C TYR A 70 33.16 -2.58 4.37
N ILE A 71 32.10 -2.74 5.16
CA ILE A 71 32.01 -2.39 6.57
C ILE A 71 31.56 -3.62 7.36
N GLU A 72 32.31 -3.96 8.41
CA GLU A 72 32.03 -5.09 9.29
C GLU A 72 31.48 -4.63 10.64
N GLU A 73 30.47 -5.33 11.15
CA GLU A 73 30.00 -5.24 12.55
C GLU A 73 29.70 -3.80 13.04
N PHE A 74 29.15 -2.95 12.16
CA PHE A 74 28.77 -1.59 12.53
C PHE A 74 27.56 -1.57 13.47
N SER A 75 27.73 -0.99 14.65
CA SER A 75 26.66 -0.84 15.63
C SER A 75 26.79 0.42 16.48
N LEU A 76 25.79 1.30 16.40
CA LEU A 76 25.70 2.46 17.29
C LEU A 76 25.45 2.05 18.75
N SER A 77 24.79 0.91 19.02
CA SER A 77 24.73 0.37 20.38
C SER A 77 26.12 0.04 20.92
N LYS A 78 27.00 -0.53 20.08
CA LYS A 78 28.39 -0.77 20.46
C LYS A 78 29.17 0.53 20.66
N TYR A 79 28.98 1.50 19.77
CA TYR A 79 29.56 2.85 19.91
C TYR A 79 29.18 3.50 21.25
N ARG A 80 27.89 3.44 21.64
CA ARG A 80 27.40 3.96 22.92
C ARG A 80 28.08 3.24 24.09
N GLN A 81 28.15 1.90 24.04
CA GLN A 81 28.79 1.10 25.09
C GLN A 81 30.26 1.49 25.31
N ILE A 82 31.06 1.64 24.24
CA ILE A 82 32.49 1.95 24.37
C ILE A 82 32.76 3.40 24.79
N ASN A 83 31.80 4.31 24.59
CA ASN A 83 31.89 5.71 24.99
C ASN A 83 31.15 6.03 26.29
N ASN A 84 30.62 5.01 27.00
CA ASN A 84 29.84 5.15 28.24
C ASN A 84 28.62 6.07 28.09
N LEU A 85 27.92 5.96 26.97
CA LEU A 85 26.66 6.64 26.71
C LEU A 85 25.49 5.77 27.17
N GLU A 86 24.36 6.40 27.50
CA GLU A 86 23.14 5.66 27.84
C GLU A 86 22.62 4.84 26.66
N LYS A 87 21.88 3.76 26.91
CA LYS A 87 21.46 2.80 25.87
C LYS A 87 20.71 3.45 24.69
N GLU A 88 19.90 4.45 24.99
CA GLU A 88 19.01 5.17 24.07
C GLU A 88 19.50 6.60 23.80
N GLU A 89 20.73 6.92 24.20
CA GLU A 89 21.33 8.23 23.94
C GLU A 89 21.53 8.44 22.44
N LEU A 90 21.13 9.61 21.94
CA LEU A 90 21.24 9.93 20.53
C LEU A 90 22.70 10.10 20.11
N VAL A 91 23.09 9.49 19.00
CA VAL A 91 24.44 9.59 18.42
C VAL A 91 24.41 10.41 17.13
N THR A 92 24.98 11.60 17.18
CA THR A 92 25.08 12.49 16.02
C THR A 92 26.08 11.96 14.98
N ILE A 93 25.62 11.85 13.73
CA ILE A 93 26.40 11.49 12.55
C ILE A 93 26.36 12.67 11.59
N LYS A 94 27.50 13.34 11.42
CA LYS A 94 27.63 14.48 10.52
C LYS A 94 27.80 13.98 9.08
N SER A 95 26.80 14.22 8.23
CA SER A 95 26.78 13.88 6.80
C SER A 95 27.13 12.42 6.47
N PHE A 96 26.20 11.67 5.89
CA PHE A 96 26.38 10.24 5.68
C PHE A 96 26.13 9.81 4.24
N THR A 97 27.09 9.11 3.65
CA THR A 97 26.92 8.41 2.36
C THR A 97 27.62 7.06 2.40
N ALA A 98 26.98 6.03 1.83
CA ALA A 98 27.47 4.65 1.73
C ALA A 98 26.99 4.04 0.41
N LYS A 99 27.21 4.74 -0.70
CA LYS A 99 26.78 4.31 -2.03
C LYS A 99 27.65 3.18 -2.54
N ASN A 100 27.03 2.15 -3.11
CA ASN A 100 27.72 0.97 -3.64
C ASN A 100 28.56 0.24 -2.57
N SER A 101 28.11 0.31 -1.32
CA SER A 101 28.83 -0.25 -0.16
C SER A 101 28.25 -1.59 0.26
N VAL A 102 29.00 -2.36 1.05
CA VAL A 102 28.55 -3.62 1.64
C VAL A 102 28.66 -3.52 3.16
N PHE A 103 27.56 -3.80 3.85
CA PHE A 103 27.53 -4.00 5.29
C PHE A 103 27.40 -5.48 5.59
N ASP A 104 28.34 -5.99 6.39
CA ASP A 104 28.35 -7.37 6.85
C ASP A 104 28.44 -7.40 8.38
N ALA A 105 27.32 -7.72 9.01
CA ALA A 105 27.25 -7.96 10.44
C ALA A 105 26.57 -9.32 10.64
N ILE A 106 27.09 -10.13 11.55
CA ILE A 106 26.56 -11.48 11.79
C ILE A 106 25.10 -11.42 12.26
N GLU A 107 24.79 -10.53 13.20
CA GLU A 107 23.45 -10.41 13.76
C GLU A 107 22.70 -9.20 13.21
N LEU A 108 23.30 -8.02 13.31
CA LEU A 108 22.61 -6.75 13.09
C LEU A 108 23.58 -5.65 12.65
N THR A 109 23.27 -4.97 11.55
CA THR A 109 23.83 -3.65 11.27
C THR A 109 22.96 -2.61 11.95
N ASP A 110 23.51 -1.91 12.94
CA ASP A 110 22.72 -1.11 13.88
C ASP A 110 23.02 0.39 13.78
N PHE A 111 22.03 1.13 13.29
CA PHE A 111 21.97 2.59 13.22
C PHE A 111 20.97 3.18 14.23
N SER A 112 20.43 2.39 15.17
CA SER A 112 19.43 2.88 16.12
C SER A 112 19.91 4.08 16.94
N PHE A 113 18.97 4.98 17.24
CA PHE A 113 19.23 6.24 17.96
C PHE A 113 20.30 7.12 17.26
N GLY A 114 20.48 6.96 15.95
CA GLY A 114 21.38 7.80 15.15
C GLY A 114 20.69 9.10 14.73
N VAL A 115 21.40 10.23 14.80
CA VAL A 115 20.94 11.52 14.28
C VAL A 115 21.79 11.89 13.07
N PHE A 116 21.26 11.71 11.87
CA PHE A 116 21.95 12.02 10.62
C PHE A 116 21.71 13.46 10.23
N GLN A 117 22.76 14.27 10.40
CA GLN A 117 22.73 15.72 10.15
C GLN A 117 23.39 16.07 8.82
N GLU A 118 23.16 17.30 8.38
CA GLU A 118 23.89 17.95 7.28
C GLU A 118 23.78 17.22 5.92
N GLY A 119 22.63 17.40 5.28
CA GLY A 119 22.42 17.08 3.88
C GLY A 119 21.78 15.71 3.64
N ASN A 120 21.87 15.23 2.40
CA ASN A 120 21.23 13.98 2.00
C ASN A 120 21.95 12.78 2.60
N VAL A 121 21.19 11.77 3.03
CA VAL A 121 21.71 10.48 3.47
C VAL A 121 21.50 9.46 2.36
N SER A 122 22.57 8.74 1.98
CA SER A 122 22.47 7.79 0.87
C SER A 122 23.10 6.45 1.18
N PHE A 123 22.32 5.39 0.96
CA PHE A 123 22.72 3.99 0.91
C PHE A 123 22.56 3.44 -0.51
N GLN A 124 22.53 4.29 -1.54
CA GLN A 124 22.17 3.87 -2.90
C GLN A 124 23.04 2.69 -3.37
N ASN A 125 22.42 1.63 -3.87
CA ASN A 125 23.07 0.38 -4.28
C ASN A 125 23.84 -0.37 -3.16
N ALA A 126 23.62 -0.03 -1.89
CA ALA A 126 24.25 -0.74 -0.78
C ALA A 126 23.66 -2.14 -0.59
N GLY A 127 24.47 -3.06 -0.07
CA GLY A 127 24.01 -4.39 0.32
C GLY A 127 24.29 -4.68 1.78
N PHE A 128 23.24 -5.00 2.52
CA PHE A 128 23.29 -5.58 3.86
C PHE A 128 23.16 -7.10 3.69
N ILE A 129 24.29 -7.80 3.71
CA ILE A 129 24.40 -9.13 3.10
C ILE A 129 24.17 -10.30 4.06
N HIS A 130 24.02 -10.05 5.37
CA HIS A 130 23.93 -11.11 6.38
C HIS A 130 22.90 -10.84 7.49
N GLY A 131 23.24 -10.01 8.48
CA GLY A 131 22.37 -9.66 9.61
C GLY A 131 21.22 -8.72 9.26
N GLY A 132 20.30 -8.55 10.21
CA GLY A 132 19.20 -7.58 10.11
C GLY A 132 19.71 -6.13 10.07
N VAL A 133 18.82 -5.19 9.77
CA VAL A 133 19.15 -3.76 9.76
C VAL A 133 18.21 -2.99 10.67
N ASN A 134 18.78 -2.16 11.54
CA ASN A 134 18.05 -1.45 12.57
C ASN A 134 18.31 0.05 12.51
N PHE A 135 17.24 0.83 12.40
CA PHE A 135 17.20 2.28 12.45
C PHE A 135 16.22 2.77 13.54
N THR A 136 15.79 1.92 14.48
CA THR A 136 14.84 2.32 15.53
C THR A 136 15.21 3.64 16.19
N SER A 137 14.23 4.55 16.32
CA SER A 137 14.37 5.89 16.90
C SER A 137 15.48 6.74 16.29
N SER A 138 15.84 6.50 15.02
CA SER A 138 16.78 7.36 14.30
C SER A 138 16.09 8.63 13.80
N VAL A 139 16.87 9.68 13.64
CA VAL A 139 16.43 10.96 13.09
C VAL A 139 17.29 11.30 11.89
N PHE A 140 16.66 11.46 10.74
CA PHE A 140 17.23 12.11 9.57
C PHE A 140 16.69 13.54 9.56
N GLU A 141 17.58 14.54 9.50
CA GLU A 141 17.13 15.94 9.35
C GLU A 141 16.55 16.17 7.93
N ASP A 142 16.49 17.41 7.45
CA ASP A 142 15.72 17.76 6.23
C ASP A 142 16.31 17.27 4.89
N GLY A 143 17.32 16.40 4.92
CA GLY A 143 17.92 15.80 3.74
C GLY A 143 17.09 14.66 3.14
N LYS A 144 17.28 14.39 1.84
CA LYS A 144 16.71 13.19 1.22
C LYS A 144 17.38 11.93 1.77
N VAL A 145 16.59 10.89 2.02
CA VAL A 145 17.07 9.58 2.48
C VAL A 145 16.91 8.57 1.35
N ASN A 146 18.03 8.03 0.86
CA ASN A 146 18.05 7.27 -0.38
C ASN A 146 18.59 5.85 -0.19
N PHE A 147 17.68 4.88 -0.19
CA PHE A 147 17.90 3.43 -0.23
C PHE A 147 17.65 2.83 -1.63
N ASN A 148 17.67 3.60 -2.71
CA ASN A 148 17.41 3.08 -4.06
C ASN A 148 18.37 1.93 -4.41
N SER A 149 17.81 0.85 -4.94
CA SER A 149 18.49 -0.39 -5.32
C SER A 149 19.28 -1.04 -4.17
N CYS A 150 18.83 -0.89 -2.93
CA CYS A 150 19.42 -1.58 -1.79
C CYS A 150 19.07 -3.07 -1.78
N ILE A 151 19.97 -3.87 -1.21
CA ILE A 151 19.70 -5.27 -0.87
C ILE A 151 19.74 -5.43 0.66
N PHE A 152 18.66 -5.93 1.25
CA PHE A 152 18.60 -6.30 2.66
C PHE A 152 18.42 -7.82 2.75
N LYS A 153 19.51 -8.58 2.70
CA LYS A 153 19.48 -10.04 2.49
C LYS A 153 18.74 -10.79 3.60
N ASN A 154 18.94 -10.38 4.85
CA ASN A 154 18.29 -11.00 6.01
C ASN A 154 16.76 -10.87 5.97
N GLY A 155 16.26 -9.72 5.52
CA GLY A 155 14.84 -9.42 5.49
C GLY A 155 14.31 -8.67 6.72
N ASN A 156 14.94 -8.81 7.89
CA ASN A 156 14.57 -8.01 9.06
C ASN A 156 15.06 -6.57 8.90
N LEU A 157 14.13 -5.64 8.82
CA LEU A 157 14.38 -4.21 8.60
C LEU A 157 13.51 -3.40 9.55
N ASN A 158 14.13 -2.65 10.45
CA ASN A 158 13.43 -1.93 11.50
C ASN A 158 13.66 -0.42 11.40
N PHE A 159 12.58 0.33 11.18
CA PHE A 159 12.44 1.78 11.18
C PHE A 159 11.37 2.24 12.19
N ASN A 160 11.10 1.42 13.22
CA ASN A 160 10.19 1.77 14.29
C ASN A 160 10.58 3.13 14.89
N ASP A 161 9.61 4.03 15.04
CA ASP A 161 9.82 5.37 15.62
C ASP A 161 10.91 6.21 14.89
N THR A 162 11.17 5.92 13.61
CA THR A 162 12.14 6.69 12.82
C THR A 162 11.52 7.99 12.32
N ASN A 163 12.22 9.10 12.51
CA ASN A 163 11.90 10.38 11.89
C ASN A 163 12.78 10.58 10.66
N PHE A 164 12.22 10.54 9.45
CA PHE A 164 12.92 10.74 8.19
C PHE A 164 13.10 12.22 7.79
N GLY A 165 12.64 13.16 8.62
CA GLY A 165 12.71 14.59 8.34
C GLY A 165 11.73 15.01 7.24
N HIS A 166 11.97 16.16 6.60
CA HIS A 166 11.09 16.68 5.56
C HIS A 166 11.56 16.36 4.12
N GLY A 167 12.68 15.65 3.96
CA GLY A 167 13.20 15.21 2.68
C GLY A 167 12.46 13.98 2.12
N GLY A 168 12.59 13.72 0.82
CA GLY A 168 12.01 12.53 0.20
C GLY A 168 12.75 11.24 0.60
N VAL A 169 12.01 10.15 0.75
CA VAL A 169 12.51 8.82 1.12
C VAL A 169 12.38 7.85 -0.06
N ASN A 170 13.48 7.23 -0.48
CA ASN A 170 13.50 6.45 -1.71
C ASN A 170 14.03 5.02 -1.52
N PHE A 171 13.15 4.04 -1.65
CA PHE A 171 13.43 2.59 -1.64
C PHE A 171 13.28 1.94 -3.02
N LYS A 172 13.15 2.72 -4.10
CA LYS A 172 12.92 2.18 -5.45
C LYS A 172 13.87 1.04 -5.81
N ASN A 173 13.36 0.02 -6.49
CA ASN A 173 14.14 -1.13 -6.97
C ASN A 173 14.91 -1.92 -5.89
N SER A 174 14.57 -1.73 -4.61
CA SER A 174 15.23 -2.47 -3.53
C SER A 174 14.66 -3.87 -3.39
N VAL A 175 15.48 -4.79 -2.87
CA VAL A 175 15.06 -6.15 -2.52
C VAL A 175 15.31 -6.39 -1.04
N ILE A 176 14.25 -6.65 -0.30
CA ILE A 176 14.29 -6.96 1.13
C ILE A 176 13.96 -8.44 1.28
N GLY A 177 14.82 -9.23 1.92
CA GLY A 177 14.67 -10.67 2.09
C GLY A 177 13.53 -11.09 3.01
N ASN A 178 13.45 -12.38 3.31
CA ASN A 178 12.38 -12.93 4.15
C ASN A 178 12.57 -12.54 5.62
N GLY A 179 11.65 -11.77 6.19
CA GLY A 179 11.75 -11.25 7.55
C GLY A 179 10.75 -10.13 7.82
N ASN A 180 10.76 -9.57 9.02
CA ASN A 180 9.81 -8.53 9.42
C ASN A 180 10.30 -7.14 8.99
N LYS A 181 9.39 -6.32 8.46
CA LYS A 181 9.65 -4.93 8.04
C LYS A 181 8.80 -4.01 8.90
N ASP A 182 9.44 -3.34 9.84
CA ASP A 182 8.78 -2.52 10.84
C ASP A 182 8.99 -1.04 10.53
N PHE A 183 7.91 -0.33 10.17
CA PHE A 183 7.85 1.12 10.00
C PHE A 183 6.82 1.74 10.95
N GLN A 184 6.50 1.06 12.05
CA GLN A 184 5.51 1.57 12.99
C GLN A 184 5.98 2.88 13.61
N TYR A 185 5.06 3.83 13.77
CA TYR A 185 5.35 5.18 14.28
C TYR A 185 6.38 5.97 13.46
N ALA A 186 6.75 5.52 12.25
CA ALA A 186 7.67 6.26 11.40
C ALA A 186 7.04 7.56 10.91
N TYR A 187 7.80 8.65 10.97
CA TYR A 187 7.45 9.93 10.36
C TYR A 187 8.24 10.11 9.07
N PHE A 188 7.57 10.03 7.92
CA PHE A 188 8.20 10.19 6.60
C PHE A 188 8.27 11.65 6.13
N GLY A 189 7.55 12.57 6.79
CA GLY A 189 7.52 13.99 6.45
C GLY A 189 6.84 14.31 5.14
N ASN A 190 7.20 15.46 4.55
CA ASN A 190 6.47 16.06 3.43
C ASN A 190 7.08 15.78 2.05
N GLY A 191 8.19 15.04 1.99
CA GLY A 191 8.82 14.63 0.74
C GLY A 191 8.19 13.35 0.19
N ASP A 192 8.38 13.09 -1.11
CA ASP A 192 7.88 11.86 -1.72
C ASP A 192 8.46 10.60 -1.07
N VAL A 193 7.62 9.57 -0.88
CA VAL A 193 7.99 8.27 -0.34
C VAL A 193 7.84 7.19 -1.41
N LEU A 194 8.95 6.57 -1.81
CA LEU A 194 9.00 5.80 -3.04
C LEU A 194 9.45 4.35 -2.81
N PHE A 195 8.51 3.42 -2.85
CA PHE A 195 8.71 1.96 -2.85
C PHE A 195 8.45 1.34 -4.23
N ALA A 196 8.56 2.11 -5.32
CA ALA A 196 8.25 1.62 -6.65
C ALA A 196 9.24 0.55 -7.12
N ASN A 197 8.74 -0.55 -7.66
CA ASN A 197 9.48 -1.77 -8.00
C ASN A 197 10.24 -2.41 -6.81
N THR A 198 9.86 -2.11 -5.57
CA THR A 198 10.48 -2.76 -4.40
C THR A 198 9.92 -4.17 -4.23
N VAL A 199 10.79 -5.14 -3.98
CA VAL A 199 10.42 -6.52 -3.65
C VAL A 199 10.63 -6.73 -2.16
N PHE A 200 9.54 -6.90 -1.41
CA PHE A 200 9.58 -7.07 0.04
C PHE A 200 9.80 -8.53 0.47
N ASN A 201 9.59 -9.51 -0.42
CA ASN A 201 9.57 -10.94 -0.09
C ASN A 201 8.68 -11.27 1.14
N ASP A 202 8.79 -12.46 1.73
CA ASP A 202 7.92 -12.91 2.82
C ASP A 202 8.26 -12.25 4.17
N GLY A 203 7.32 -12.39 5.12
CA GLY A 203 7.34 -11.78 6.44
C GLY A 203 6.41 -10.57 6.55
N ASP A 204 6.09 -10.18 7.78
CA ASP A 204 5.10 -9.14 8.05
C ASP A 204 5.67 -7.74 7.77
N ILE A 205 4.81 -6.84 7.31
CA ILE A 205 5.13 -5.44 7.01
C ILE A 205 4.15 -4.56 7.78
N SER A 206 4.66 -3.67 8.60
CA SER A 206 3.85 -2.84 9.48
C SER A 206 4.17 -1.36 9.31
N PHE A 207 3.16 -0.57 8.99
CA PHE A 207 3.13 0.89 8.93
C PHE A 207 2.13 1.43 9.97
N ILE A 208 1.88 0.68 11.06
CA ILE A 208 0.91 1.09 12.08
C ILE A 208 1.32 2.44 12.69
N ASN A 209 0.39 3.40 12.74
CA ASN A 209 0.64 4.79 13.15
C ASN A 209 1.77 5.51 12.37
N ALA A 210 2.12 5.06 11.15
CA ALA A 210 3.08 5.79 10.32
C ALA A 210 2.43 7.06 9.73
N ASN A 211 3.18 8.15 9.69
CA ASN A 211 2.75 9.40 9.07
C ASN A 211 3.53 9.62 7.77
N PHE A 212 2.80 9.64 6.64
CA PHE A 212 3.37 9.82 5.30
C PHE A 212 3.38 11.28 4.81
N GLY A 213 2.77 12.21 5.56
CA GLY A 213 2.69 13.63 5.26
C GLY A 213 2.09 13.96 3.89
N ASN A 214 2.57 15.07 3.32
CA ASN A 214 2.01 15.67 2.09
C ASN A 214 2.59 15.15 0.77
N GLY A 215 3.70 14.39 0.82
CA GLY A 215 4.40 13.92 -0.38
C GLY A 215 3.65 12.81 -1.12
N ASP A 216 3.99 12.58 -2.40
CA ASP A 216 3.44 11.44 -3.13
C ASP A 216 4.01 10.13 -2.56
N VAL A 217 3.15 9.14 -2.33
CA VAL A 217 3.54 7.81 -1.84
C VAL A 217 3.32 6.77 -2.93
N SER A 218 4.38 6.06 -3.33
CA SER A 218 4.31 5.13 -4.45
C SER A 218 4.83 3.74 -4.13
N PHE A 219 3.93 2.76 -4.15
CA PHE A 219 4.21 1.31 -4.16
C PHE A 219 4.01 0.71 -5.56
N LYS A 220 4.05 1.55 -6.61
CA LYS A 220 3.77 1.13 -7.99
C LYS A 220 4.70 -0.02 -8.42
N VAL A 221 4.11 -1.13 -8.88
CA VAL A 221 4.82 -2.37 -9.25
C VAL A 221 5.66 -2.96 -8.10
N ALA A 222 5.37 -2.61 -6.85
CA ALA A 222 5.96 -3.31 -5.71
C ALA A 222 5.40 -4.74 -5.63
N VAL A 223 6.18 -5.64 -5.05
CA VAL A 223 5.80 -7.03 -4.81
C VAL A 223 5.94 -7.31 -3.31
N PHE A 224 4.81 -7.53 -2.66
CA PHE A 224 4.75 -8.00 -1.28
C PHE A 224 4.74 -9.53 -1.21
N GLY A 225 5.29 -10.08 -0.14
CA GLY A 225 5.17 -11.51 0.17
C GLY A 225 3.86 -11.85 0.89
N ASN A 226 3.78 -13.07 1.41
CA ASN A 226 2.57 -13.63 1.99
C ASN A 226 2.33 -13.29 3.47
N GLY A 227 3.16 -12.41 4.05
CA GLY A 227 2.97 -11.92 5.41
C GLY A 227 1.83 -10.90 5.50
N LYS A 228 1.45 -10.54 6.73
CA LYS A 228 0.47 -9.49 6.98
C LYS A 228 1.04 -8.14 6.52
N ILE A 229 0.20 -7.32 5.88
CA ILE A 229 0.52 -5.95 5.48
C ILE A 229 -0.42 -5.03 6.25
N ASP A 230 0.12 -4.22 7.14
CA ASP A 230 -0.66 -3.45 8.11
C ASP A 230 -0.39 -1.95 7.98
N PHE A 231 -1.42 -1.18 7.65
CA PHE A 231 -1.44 0.28 7.63
C PHE A 231 -2.36 0.84 8.72
N HIS A 232 -2.81 0.05 9.70
CA HIS A 232 -3.79 0.48 10.71
C HIS A 232 -3.33 1.78 11.40
N TYR A 233 -4.20 2.80 11.45
CA TYR A 233 -3.91 4.15 11.98
C TYR A 233 -2.83 4.95 11.21
N ALA A 234 -2.41 4.51 10.02
CA ALA A 234 -1.52 5.33 9.20
C ALA A 234 -2.25 6.58 8.70
N THR A 235 -1.48 7.66 8.48
CA THR A 235 -2.00 8.93 7.97
C THR A 235 -1.31 9.32 6.67
N PHE A 236 -2.13 9.72 5.70
CA PHE A 236 -1.74 10.34 4.44
C PHE A 236 -2.45 11.69 4.34
N GLU A 237 -1.77 12.73 3.86
CA GLU A 237 -2.35 14.07 3.76
C GLU A 237 -2.82 14.35 2.31
N GLU A 238 -2.17 15.26 1.60
CA GLU A 238 -2.63 15.74 0.28
C GLU A 238 -2.10 14.91 -0.91
N GLY A 239 -1.01 14.16 -0.71
CA GLY A 239 -0.27 13.48 -1.78
C GLY A 239 -1.02 12.33 -2.45
N VAL A 240 -0.55 11.93 -3.64
CA VAL A 240 -1.09 10.76 -4.35
C VAL A 240 -0.55 9.47 -3.73
N LEU A 241 -1.45 8.57 -3.32
CA LEU A 241 -1.11 7.21 -2.90
C LEU A 241 -1.33 6.21 -4.03
N SER A 242 -0.28 5.54 -4.50
CA SER A 242 -0.36 4.64 -5.65
C SER A 242 0.16 3.23 -5.34
N PHE A 243 -0.75 2.27 -5.41
CA PHE A 243 -0.53 0.82 -5.48
C PHE A 243 -0.82 0.29 -6.90
N GLU A 244 -0.62 1.11 -7.93
CA GLU A 244 -0.87 0.72 -9.32
C GLU A 244 0.01 -0.48 -9.69
N ARG A 245 -0.61 -1.58 -10.15
CA ARG A 245 0.07 -2.82 -10.53
C ARG A 245 0.92 -3.44 -9.41
N THR A 246 0.57 -3.15 -8.15
CA THR A 246 1.19 -3.80 -7.00
C THR A 246 0.68 -5.21 -6.85
N GLU A 247 1.58 -6.14 -6.55
CA GLU A 247 1.23 -7.52 -6.17
C GLU A 247 1.26 -7.63 -4.65
N PHE A 248 0.11 -7.83 -4.04
CA PHE A 248 0.00 -8.27 -2.65
C PHE A 248 0.08 -9.81 -2.59
N GLY A 249 0.64 -10.33 -1.50
CA GLY A 249 0.67 -11.77 -1.23
C GLY A 249 -0.63 -12.26 -0.59
N ALA A 250 -0.67 -13.55 -0.23
CA ALA A 250 -1.85 -14.18 0.40
C ALA A 250 -2.06 -13.82 1.88
N GLY A 251 -1.38 -12.77 2.36
CA GLY A 251 -1.54 -12.28 3.73
C GLY A 251 -2.69 -11.29 3.84
N ARG A 252 -3.16 -11.07 5.07
CA ARG A 252 -4.16 -10.03 5.35
C ARG A 252 -3.60 -8.64 5.02
N VAL A 253 -4.39 -7.81 4.34
CA VAL A 253 -4.08 -6.41 4.05
C VAL A 253 -5.01 -5.51 4.86
N ASP A 254 -4.45 -4.74 5.78
CA ASP A 254 -5.22 -3.97 6.76
C ASP A 254 -5.03 -2.46 6.58
N PHE A 255 -6.08 -1.77 6.16
CA PHE A 255 -6.20 -0.32 6.07
C PHE A 255 -7.26 0.22 7.05
N ARG A 256 -7.49 -0.48 8.16
CA ARG A 256 -8.48 -0.03 9.15
C ARG A 256 -8.07 1.26 9.83
N THR A 257 -9.05 2.15 10.01
CA THR A 257 -8.85 3.45 10.66
C THR A 257 -7.70 4.27 10.04
N VAL A 258 -7.46 4.10 8.73
CA VAL A 258 -6.52 4.94 7.99
C VAL A 258 -7.16 6.27 7.66
N GLU A 259 -6.41 7.35 7.85
CA GLU A 259 -6.77 8.69 7.37
C GLU A 259 -6.07 8.91 6.03
N PHE A 260 -6.81 8.81 4.92
CA PHE A 260 -6.21 8.93 3.58
C PHE A 260 -6.05 10.38 3.07
N GLY A 261 -6.60 11.35 3.80
CA GLY A 261 -6.57 12.75 3.42
C GLY A 261 -7.44 13.08 2.19
N ASN A 262 -6.91 13.92 1.30
CA ASN A 262 -7.65 14.50 0.15
C ASN A 262 -7.12 14.07 -1.22
N GLY A 263 -6.00 13.34 -1.23
CA GLY A 263 -5.29 12.94 -2.43
C GLY A 263 -6.02 11.91 -3.29
N LYS A 264 -5.36 11.48 -4.38
CA LYS A 264 -5.85 10.36 -5.18
C LYS A 264 -5.24 9.06 -4.66
N ILE A 265 -6.09 8.05 -4.44
CA ILE A 265 -5.67 6.69 -4.08
C ILE A 265 -5.90 5.75 -5.28
N ASN A 266 -4.87 5.02 -5.68
CA ASN A 266 -4.88 4.23 -6.91
C ASN A 266 -4.39 2.79 -6.69
N PHE A 267 -5.33 1.84 -6.70
CA PHE A 267 -5.10 0.39 -6.71
C PHE A 267 -5.38 -0.23 -8.09
N ASN A 268 -5.38 0.56 -9.17
CA ASN A 268 -5.70 0.03 -10.49
C ASN A 268 -4.73 -1.08 -10.89
N ARG A 269 -5.29 -2.20 -11.37
CA ARG A 269 -4.53 -3.40 -11.77
C ARG A 269 -3.68 -4.01 -10.65
N ALA A 270 -3.99 -3.72 -9.39
CA ALA A 270 -3.38 -4.42 -8.26
C ALA A 270 -3.88 -5.87 -8.20
N GLU A 271 -3.04 -6.76 -7.67
CA GLU A 271 -3.33 -8.19 -7.50
C GLU A 271 -3.24 -8.52 -6.01
N PHE A 272 -4.35 -8.83 -5.34
CA PHE A 272 -4.37 -9.08 -3.90
C PHE A 272 -4.19 -10.55 -3.48
N LYS A 273 -4.32 -11.50 -4.41
CA LYS A 273 -4.33 -12.95 -4.15
C LYS A 273 -5.38 -13.31 -3.08
N ASN A 274 -5.16 -14.37 -2.29
CA ASN A 274 -6.16 -14.89 -1.36
C ASN A 274 -5.85 -14.44 0.06
N GLY A 275 -6.66 -13.54 0.61
CA GLY A 275 -6.50 -12.99 1.96
C GLY A 275 -7.52 -11.89 2.24
N ASP A 276 -7.83 -11.67 3.52
CA ASP A 276 -8.78 -10.63 3.91
C ASP A 276 -8.20 -9.24 3.68
N ILE A 277 -9.03 -8.32 3.16
CA ILE A 277 -8.67 -6.93 2.89
C ILE A 277 -9.70 -6.03 3.56
N SER A 278 -9.23 -5.15 4.45
CA SER A 278 -10.12 -4.33 5.26
C SER A 278 -9.76 -2.85 5.20
N PHE A 279 -10.73 -2.02 4.82
CA PHE A 279 -10.72 -0.56 4.89
C PHE A 279 -11.68 -0.04 5.97
N ASP A 280 -12.13 -0.91 6.88
CA ASP A 280 -13.13 -0.55 7.88
C ASP A 280 -12.71 0.67 8.71
N GLU A 281 -13.67 1.55 8.99
CA GLU A 281 -13.48 2.77 9.79
C GLU A 281 -12.42 3.75 9.23
N SER A 282 -11.96 3.56 7.99
CA SER A 282 -11.10 4.55 7.33
C SER A 282 -11.86 5.83 6.96
N GLU A 283 -11.11 6.91 6.76
CA GLU A 283 -11.63 8.23 6.40
C GLU A 283 -10.92 8.80 5.17
N MET A 284 -11.70 9.46 4.31
CA MET A 284 -11.21 10.24 3.19
C MET A 284 -12.16 11.41 2.95
N LEU A 285 -11.71 12.64 3.15
CA LEU A 285 -12.62 13.80 3.16
C LEU A 285 -13.16 14.11 1.76
N GLU A 286 -12.28 14.08 0.76
CA GLU A 286 -12.59 14.23 -0.66
C GLU A 286 -11.53 13.55 -1.54
N GLY A 287 -11.76 13.51 -2.86
CA GLY A 287 -10.81 12.96 -3.82
C GLY A 287 -11.32 11.71 -4.53
N LYS A 288 -10.41 10.82 -4.92
CA LYS A 288 -10.75 9.61 -5.71
C LYS A 288 -10.03 8.37 -5.20
N LEU A 289 -10.77 7.28 -5.05
CA LEU A 289 -10.27 5.95 -4.75
C LEU A 289 -10.61 5.01 -5.92
N SER A 290 -9.62 4.33 -6.49
CA SER A 290 -9.77 3.60 -7.75
C SER A 290 -9.14 2.21 -7.69
N PHE A 291 -9.94 1.17 -7.99
CA PHE A 291 -9.58 -0.25 -8.08
C PHE A 291 -9.85 -0.82 -9.48
N LYS A 292 -9.74 0.00 -10.52
CA LYS A 292 -10.11 -0.41 -11.88
C LYS A 292 -9.25 -1.57 -12.35
N ASN A 293 -9.89 -2.65 -12.78
CA ASN A 293 -9.25 -3.91 -13.18
C ASN A 293 -8.33 -4.49 -12.09
N ALA A 294 -8.57 -4.18 -10.81
CA ALA A 294 -7.89 -4.87 -9.72
C ALA A 294 -8.44 -6.30 -9.56
N ASN A 295 -7.57 -7.22 -9.17
CA ASN A 295 -7.96 -8.56 -8.79
C ASN A 295 -7.91 -8.69 -7.26
N ILE A 296 -9.07 -8.73 -6.63
CA ILE A 296 -9.21 -8.78 -5.17
C ILE A 296 -8.93 -10.19 -4.64
N GLY A 297 -9.18 -11.23 -5.46
CA GLY A 297 -9.02 -12.64 -5.08
C GLY A 297 -10.02 -13.11 -4.01
N ASP A 298 -9.73 -14.25 -3.39
CA ASP A 298 -10.59 -14.85 -2.35
C ASP A 298 -10.30 -14.24 -0.96
N GLY A 299 -11.31 -14.11 -0.11
CA GLY A 299 -11.22 -13.49 1.22
C GLY A 299 -12.29 -12.42 1.40
N ASP A 300 -12.50 -11.99 2.64
CA ASP A 300 -13.44 -10.91 2.92
C ASP A 300 -12.85 -9.57 2.47
N PHE A 301 -13.66 -8.75 1.82
CA PHE A 301 -13.29 -7.40 1.37
C PHE A 301 -14.24 -6.37 1.98
N SER A 302 -13.73 -5.49 2.83
CA SER A 302 -14.58 -4.70 3.72
C SER A 302 -14.26 -3.20 3.74
N PHE A 303 -15.30 -2.38 3.78
CA PHE A 303 -15.33 -0.92 3.94
C PHE A 303 -16.35 -0.53 5.03
N GLN A 304 -16.55 -1.38 6.03
CA GLN A 304 -17.57 -1.15 7.05
C GLN A 304 -17.28 0.14 7.83
N ASN A 305 -18.31 0.96 8.02
CA ASN A 305 -18.24 2.25 8.73
C ASN A 305 -17.28 3.29 8.11
N SER A 306 -16.73 3.08 6.91
CA SER A 306 -15.82 4.06 6.28
C SER A 306 -16.52 5.39 5.94
N GLN A 307 -15.83 6.52 6.16
CA GLN A 307 -16.36 7.88 6.00
C GLN A 307 -15.73 8.63 4.82
N PHE A 308 -16.37 8.56 3.64
CA PHE A 308 -15.84 9.02 2.35
C PHE A 308 -16.79 10.04 1.67
N PRO A 309 -17.27 11.09 2.38
CA PRO A 309 -18.47 11.84 2.01
C PRO A 309 -18.41 12.62 0.69
N LYS A 310 -17.21 13.03 0.23
CA LYS A 310 -17.02 13.74 -1.04
C LYS A 310 -16.14 12.95 -2.02
N THR A 311 -15.96 11.66 -1.78
CA THR A 311 -15.01 10.83 -2.53
C THR A 311 -15.72 9.99 -3.59
N GLU A 312 -15.12 9.95 -4.78
CA GLU A 312 -15.52 9.03 -5.84
C GLU A 312 -14.76 7.71 -5.71
N VAL A 313 -15.48 6.62 -5.49
CA VAL A 313 -14.92 5.27 -5.38
C VAL A 313 -15.31 4.44 -6.61
N SER A 314 -14.32 3.87 -7.29
CA SER A 314 -14.54 3.09 -8.52
C SER A 314 -13.85 1.73 -8.49
N PHE A 315 -14.64 0.67 -8.60
CA PHE A 315 -14.22 -0.72 -8.78
C PHE A 315 -14.42 -1.19 -10.21
N GLU A 316 -14.47 -0.29 -11.20
CA GLU A 316 -14.83 -0.66 -12.58
C GLU A 316 -13.99 -1.85 -13.10
N LYS A 317 -14.66 -2.95 -13.46
CA LYS A 317 -14.05 -4.20 -13.92
C LYS A 317 -13.11 -4.88 -12.91
N ALA A 318 -13.24 -4.58 -11.62
CA ALA A 318 -12.55 -5.35 -10.59
C ALA A 318 -13.08 -6.79 -10.54
N LEU A 319 -12.20 -7.72 -10.16
CA LEU A 319 -12.52 -9.13 -9.98
C LEU A 319 -12.58 -9.43 -8.47
N PHE A 320 -13.75 -9.88 -8.00
CA PHE A 320 -13.94 -10.35 -6.64
C PHE A 320 -13.97 -11.88 -6.65
N GLY A 321 -13.07 -12.53 -5.92
CA GLY A 321 -13.09 -13.97 -5.66
C GLY A 321 -14.09 -14.33 -4.57
N ALA A 322 -14.03 -15.53 -4.01
CA ALA A 322 -14.96 -15.99 -2.99
C ALA A 322 -14.77 -15.23 -1.67
N GLY A 323 -15.86 -14.80 -1.03
CA GLY A 323 -15.83 -14.07 0.25
C GLY A 323 -16.94 -13.03 0.35
N ILE A 324 -17.09 -12.41 1.52
CA ILE A 324 -18.07 -11.34 1.72
C ILE A 324 -17.47 -10.02 1.24
N VAL A 325 -18.23 -9.28 0.44
CA VAL A 325 -17.90 -7.88 0.10
C VAL A 325 -18.82 -6.96 0.88
N SER A 326 -18.28 -6.15 1.79
CA SER A 326 -19.10 -5.33 2.68
C SER A 326 -18.79 -3.84 2.60
N PHE A 327 -19.83 -3.04 2.38
CA PHE A 327 -19.82 -1.59 2.48
C PHE A 327 -20.79 -1.12 3.58
N ASN A 328 -21.05 -1.96 4.59
CA ASN A 328 -22.09 -1.69 5.59
C ASN A 328 -21.83 -0.38 6.34
N ASN A 329 -22.88 0.45 6.49
CA ASN A 329 -22.84 1.71 7.22
C ASN A 329 -21.78 2.72 6.72
N SER A 330 -21.25 2.51 5.51
CA SER A 330 -20.28 3.40 4.89
C SER A 330 -20.93 4.55 4.13
N ARG A 331 -20.16 5.62 3.92
CA ARG A 331 -20.61 6.85 3.29
C ARG A 331 -19.73 7.22 2.11
N PHE A 332 -20.30 7.46 0.93
CA PHE A 332 -19.56 7.86 -0.28
C PHE A 332 -20.20 9.07 -0.98
N ASN A 333 -19.46 9.80 -1.81
CA ASN A 333 -20.11 10.61 -2.83
C ASN A 333 -20.59 9.72 -3.97
N SER A 334 -19.71 8.93 -4.57
CA SER A 334 -20.11 7.90 -5.52
C SER A 334 -19.40 6.58 -5.26
N LEU A 335 -20.13 5.48 -5.44
CA LEU A 335 -19.60 4.12 -5.42
C LEU A 335 -19.99 3.45 -6.74
N SER A 336 -19.02 3.11 -7.57
CA SER A 336 -19.23 2.41 -8.86
C SER A 336 -18.63 1.02 -8.83
N LEU A 337 -19.48 0.01 -9.03
CA LEU A 337 -19.16 -1.40 -9.29
C LEU A 337 -19.37 -1.75 -10.77
N LYS A 338 -19.33 -0.73 -11.64
CA LYS A 338 -19.67 -0.87 -13.05
C LYS A 338 -18.88 -2.00 -13.73
N SER A 339 -19.59 -2.80 -14.52
CA SER A 339 -19.02 -3.92 -15.28
C SER A 339 -18.36 -5.03 -14.43
N CYS A 340 -18.65 -5.11 -13.13
CA CYS A 340 -18.16 -6.20 -12.27
C CYS A 340 -19.01 -7.47 -12.37
N GLN A 341 -18.39 -8.61 -12.05
CA GLN A 341 -19.09 -9.86 -11.79
C GLN A 341 -19.32 -9.97 -10.27
N LEU A 342 -20.57 -9.83 -9.84
CA LEU A 342 -20.96 -9.87 -8.43
C LEU A 342 -21.44 -11.29 -8.09
N ASN A 343 -20.48 -12.17 -7.84
CA ASN A 343 -20.69 -13.62 -7.67
C ASN A 343 -20.82 -14.08 -6.21
N ASN A 344 -20.70 -13.16 -5.25
CA ASN A 344 -20.76 -13.44 -3.82
C ASN A 344 -21.79 -12.53 -3.16
N TYR A 345 -21.91 -12.64 -1.83
CA TYR A 345 -22.70 -11.71 -1.04
C TYR A 345 -22.06 -10.31 -1.01
N PHE A 346 -22.79 -9.31 -1.51
CA PHE A 346 -22.45 -7.88 -1.44
C PHE A 346 -23.39 -7.16 -0.47
N ASP A 347 -22.86 -6.68 0.66
CA ASP A 347 -23.57 -5.79 1.58
C ASP A 347 -23.41 -4.34 1.13
N LEU A 348 -24.42 -3.80 0.46
CA LEU A 348 -24.47 -2.43 -0.02
C LEU A 348 -25.42 -1.57 0.83
N ARG A 349 -25.62 -1.91 2.11
CA ARG A 349 -26.37 -1.07 3.05
C ARG A 349 -25.53 0.15 3.43
N LEU A 350 -25.49 1.14 2.53
CA LEU A 350 -24.76 2.40 2.69
C LEU A 350 -25.53 3.35 3.60
N SER A 351 -24.84 4.02 4.53
CA SER A 351 -25.47 5.06 5.35
C SER A 351 -25.74 6.33 4.53
N GLN A 352 -24.90 6.62 3.53
CA GLN A 352 -25.15 7.64 2.52
C GLN A 352 -24.33 7.42 1.23
N ALA A 353 -24.96 7.55 0.06
CA ALA A 353 -24.28 7.72 -1.22
C ALA A 353 -25.09 8.64 -2.14
N LYS A 354 -24.41 9.54 -2.87
CA LYS A 354 -25.10 10.30 -3.93
C LYS A 354 -25.35 9.42 -5.14
N ILE A 355 -24.39 8.58 -5.52
CA ILE A 355 -24.53 7.66 -6.65
C ILE A 355 -24.04 6.27 -6.23
N LEU A 356 -24.89 5.25 -6.40
CA LEU A 356 -24.50 3.85 -6.45
C LEU A 356 -24.68 3.34 -7.88
N ASP A 357 -23.57 3.10 -8.56
CA ASP A 357 -23.53 2.66 -9.96
C ASP A 357 -23.19 1.16 -10.03
N LEU A 358 -24.20 0.37 -10.35
CA LEU A 358 -24.16 -1.07 -10.61
C LEU A 358 -24.38 -1.36 -12.11
N SER A 359 -24.17 -0.38 -12.99
CA SER A 359 -24.41 -0.53 -14.43
C SER A 359 -23.52 -1.62 -15.05
N ASP A 360 -24.05 -2.32 -16.05
CA ASP A 360 -23.37 -3.40 -16.79
C ASP A 360 -22.83 -4.56 -15.91
N THR A 361 -23.31 -4.70 -14.67
CA THR A 361 -22.91 -5.79 -13.78
C THR A 361 -23.58 -7.12 -14.13
N VAL A 362 -22.95 -8.22 -13.73
CA VAL A 362 -23.61 -9.54 -13.71
C VAL A 362 -23.68 -10.02 -12.28
N VAL A 363 -24.89 -10.17 -11.76
CA VAL A 363 -25.16 -10.55 -10.37
C VAL A 363 -25.58 -12.01 -10.32
N ARG A 364 -24.78 -12.88 -9.69
CA ARG A 364 -25.07 -14.32 -9.53
C ARG A 364 -25.51 -14.73 -8.14
N ASP A 365 -25.23 -13.89 -7.15
CA ASP A 365 -25.56 -14.13 -5.75
C ASP A 365 -26.35 -12.93 -5.18
N ILE A 366 -26.23 -12.63 -3.90
CA ILE A 366 -27.04 -11.64 -3.18
C ILE A 366 -26.39 -10.26 -3.19
N ILE A 367 -27.18 -9.25 -3.52
CA ILE A 367 -26.92 -7.84 -3.18
C ILE A 367 -27.91 -7.45 -2.07
N ASP A 368 -27.41 -7.01 -0.91
CA ASP A 368 -28.26 -6.52 0.18
C ASP A 368 -28.23 -4.99 0.27
N LEU A 369 -29.41 -4.40 0.15
CA LEU A 369 -29.72 -2.98 0.29
C LEU A 369 -30.84 -2.76 1.32
N THR A 370 -31.27 -3.80 2.03
CA THR A 370 -32.41 -3.75 2.94
C THR A 370 -32.05 -2.96 4.20
N PRO A 371 -32.75 -1.86 4.50
CA PRO A 371 -32.47 -1.11 5.73
C PRO A 371 -32.72 -1.96 6.99
N HIS A 372 -31.71 -2.09 7.83
CA HIS A 372 -31.79 -2.73 9.15
C HIS A 372 -30.84 -2.02 10.11
N GLY A 373 -31.36 -1.48 11.22
CA GLY A 373 -30.57 -0.71 12.19
C GLY A 373 -30.33 0.76 11.80
N PHE A 374 -30.27 1.08 10.50
CA PHE A 374 -30.18 2.44 9.96
C PHE A 374 -30.85 2.56 8.60
N GLU A 375 -31.08 3.80 8.15
CA GLU A 375 -31.64 4.11 6.83
C GLU A 375 -30.57 3.98 5.74
N VAL A 376 -30.91 3.31 4.64
CA VAL A 376 -30.02 3.22 3.46
C VAL A 376 -30.32 4.39 2.52
N LYS A 377 -29.46 5.42 2.55
CA LYS A 377 -29.66 6.67 1.80
C LYS A 377 -28.84 6.67 0.51
N ILE A 378 -29.49 6.38 -0.61
CA ILE A 378 -28.87 6.43 -1.94
C ILE A 378 -29.70 7.38 -2.80
N ASP A 379 -29.12 8.50 -3.25
CA ASP A 379 -29.86 9.48 -4.04
C ASP A 379 -30.14 8.93 -5.45
N GLU A 380 -29.11 8.44 -6.15
CA GLU A 380 -29.16 7.85 -7.48
C GLU A 380 -28.67 6.39 -7.43
N LEU A 381 -29.52 5.45 -7.83
CA LEU A 381 -29.20 4.03 -7.91
C LEU A 381 -29.31 3.59 -9.38
N ASP A 382 -28.20 3.29 -10.03
CA ASP A 382 -28.14 2.86 -11.43
C ASP A 382 -27.79 1.38 -11.55
N PHE A 383 -28.64 0.61 -12.21
CA PHE A 383 -28.37 -0.79 -12.59
C PHE A 383 -28.77 -1.04 -14.05
N SER A 384 -28.65 -0.01 -14.88
CA SER A 384 -28.81 -0.11 -16.34
C SER A 384 -27.82 -1.13 -16.93
N GLY A 385 -28.29 -1.95 -17.87
CA GLY A 385 -27.47 -3.02 -18.46
C GLY A 385 -27.17 -4.21 -17.55
N MET A 386 -27.62 -4.20 -16.28
CA MET A 386 -27.40 -5.30 -15.35
C MET A 386 -28.04 -6.61 -15.83
N ARG A 387 -27.30 -7.72 -15.64
CA ARG A 387 -27.83 -9.08 -15.76
C ARG A 387 -28.01 -9.69 -14.36
N LEU A 388 -29.25 -9.79 -13.91
CA LEU A 388 -29.58 -10.32 -12.59
C LEU A 388 -29.97 -11.81 -12.66
N LEU A 389 -29.04 -12.68 -12.24
CA LEU A 389 -29.26 -14.12 -12.06
C LEU A 389 -29.52 -14.48 -10.58
N GLY A 390 -28.91 -13.73 -9.66
CA GLY A 390 -29.06 -13.84 -8.21
C GLY A 390 -30.28 -13.08 -7.67
N ARG A 391 -30.13 -12.40 -6.53
CA ARG A 391 -31.21 -11.66 -5.86
C ARG A 391 -30.73 -10.31 -5.35
N ILE A 392 -31.61 -9.32 -5.42
CA ILE A 392 -31.41 -8.02 -4.77
C ILE A 392 -32.41 -7.92 -3.62
N TYR A 393 -31.90 -7.87 -2.39
CA TYR A 393 -32.70 -7.61 -1.20
C TYR A 393 -32.84 -6.10 -1.03
N ILE A 394 -34.00 -5.57 -1.36
CA ILE A 394 -34.26 -4.13 -1.42
C ILE A 394 -35.73 -3.83 -1.07
N ASN A 395 -36.02 -2.65 -0.55
CA ASN A 395 -37.37 -2.20 -0.22
C ASN A 395 -37.76 -0.99 -1.07
N TRP A 396 -38.89 -1.08 -1.79
CA TRP A 396 -39.32 -0.02 -2.71
C TRP A 396 -39.37 1.37 -2.07
N ARG A 397 -39.99 1.47 -0.89
CA ARG A 397 -40.23 2.76 -0.21
C ARG A 397 -39.01 3.21 0.58
N ALA A 398 -38.43 2.31 1.36
CA ALA A 398 -37.33 2.65 2.25
C ALA A 398 -36.03 2.99 1.50
N ASN A 399 -35.85 2.47 0.28
CA ASN A 399 -34.72 2.83 -0.59
C ASN A 399 -35.09 3.87 -1.67
N ASN A 400 -36.28 4.48 -1.61
CA ASN A 400 -36.75 5.52 -2.55
C ASN A 400 -36.57 5.19 -4.05
N ILE A 401 -36.83 3.94 -4.41
CA ILE A 401 -36.48 3.35 -5.72
C ILE A 401 -36.98 4.17 -6.90
N LYS A 402 -38.27 4.54 -6.88
CA LYS A 402 -38.89 5.31 -7.96
C LYS A 402 -38.12 6.59 -8.25
N GLN A 403 -37.78 7.36 -7.21
CA GLN A 403 -37.08 8.63 -7.40
C GLN A 403 -35.65 8.37 -7.86
N SER A 404 -34.94 7.46 -7.20
CA SER A 404 -33.53 7.17 -7.46
C SER A 404 -33.23 6.82 -8.92
N ILE A 405 -34.15 6.10 -9.60
CA ILE A 405 -33.99 5.75 -11.02
C ILE A 405 -34.46 6.90 -11.93
N ASN A 406 -35.54 7.58 -11.59
CA ASN A 406 -36.09 8.63 -12.45
C ASN A 406 -35.20 9.88 -12.51
N ILE A 407 -34.40 10.17 -11.46
CA ILE A 407 -33.49 11.31 -11.44
C ILE A 407 -32.22 11.13 -12.28
N GLN A 408 -31.88 9.88 -12.65
CA GLN A 408 -30.69 9.57 -13.47
C GLN A 408 -30.71 10.42 -14.75
N LYS A 409 -29.62 11.15 -15.00
CA LYS A 409 -29.52 12.07 -16.14
C LYS A 409 -28.95 11.41 -17.39
N ASP A 410 -28.10 10.41 -17.20
CA ASP A 410 -27.34 9.76 -18.28
C ASP A 410 -28.02 8.49 -18.81
N THR A 411 -29.23 8.17 -18.32
CA THR A 411 -30.03 7.02 -18.79
C THR A 411 -31.23 7.46 -19.62
N SER A 412 -31.48 6.73 -20.72
CA SER A 412 -32.66 6.93 -21.57
C SER A 412 -33.94 6.42 -20.90
N LEU A 413 -35.11 6.80 -21.43
CA LEU A 413 -36.39 6.26 -20.96
C LEU A 413 -36.46 4.73 -21.10
N TRP A 414 -35.88 4.18 -22.17
CA TRP A 414 -35.74 2.72 -22.34
C TRP A 414 -34.87 2.10 -21.25
N MET A 415 -33.73 2.71 -20.91
CA MET A 415 -32.86 2.21 -19.83
C MET A 415 -33.54 2.28 -18.47
N LYS A 416 -34.33 3.33 -18.19
CA LYS A 416 -35.14 3.44 -16.97
C LYS A 416 -36.23 2.37 -16.93
N ALA A 417 -36.93 2.15 -18.04
CA ALA A 417 -37.93 1.09 -18.15
C ALA A 417 -37.32 -0.29 -17.85
N GLU A 418 -36.18 -0.62 -18.46
CA GLU A 418 -35.51 -1.90 -18.23
C GLU A 418 -35.04 -2.11 -16.79
N GLN A 419 -34.58 -1.05 -16.12
CA GLN A 419 -34.28 -1.10 -14.68
C GLN A 419 -35.54 -1.48 -13.88
N PHE A 420 -36.66 -0.78 -14.08
CA PHE A 420 -37.91 -1.15 -13.40
C PHE A 420 -38.39 -2.58 -13.75
N ARG A 421 -38.17 -3.05 -14.98
CA ARG A 421 -38.47 -4.43 -15.39
C ARG A 421 -37.62 -5.45 -14.63
N THR A 422 -36.33 -5.20 -14.45
CA THR A 422 -35.43 -6.03 -13.63
C THR A 422 -35.92 -6.11 -12.18
N LEU A 423 -36.28 -4.98 -11.57
CA LEU A 423 -36.81 -4.97 -10.21
C LEU A 423 -38.15 -5.70 -10.08
N LYS A 424 -39.07 -5.55 -11.04
CA LYS A 424 -40.32 -6.31 -11.06
C LYS A 424 -40.04 -7.82 -10.97
N GLN A 425 -39.14 -8.33 -11.83
CA GLN A 425 -38.78 -9.75 -11.83
C GLN A 425 -38.13 -10.18 -10.51
N ASN A 426 -37.27 -9.34 -9.94
CA ASN A 426 -36.65 -9.58 -8.65
C ASN A 426 -37.68 -9.64 -7.51
N PHE A 427 -38.61 -8.68 -7.43
CA PHE A 427 -39.65 -8.64 -6.40
C PHE A 427 -40.60 -9.85 -6.48
N ASN A 428 -40.96 -10.27 -7.70
CA ASN A 428 -41.70 -11.51 -7.91
C ASN A 428 -40.95 -12.71 -7.29
N SER A 429 -39.66 -12.83 -7.63
CA SER A 429 -38.82 -13.94 -7.18
C SER A 429 -38.51 -13.94 -5.68
N THR A 430 -38.74 -12.81 -5.00
CA THR A 430 -38.52 -12.63 -3.55
C THR A 430 -39.84 -12.55 -2.75
N GLY A 431 -41.00 -12.73 -3.41
CA GLY A 431 -42.31 -12.72 -2.77
C GLY A 431 -42.80 -11.34 -2.32
N ARG A 432 -42.28 -10.25 -2.90
CA ARG A 432 -42.62 -8.86 -2.57
C ARG A 432 -43.64 -8.29 -3.57
N TYR A 433 -44.83 -8.88 -3.62
CA TYR A 433 -45.83 -8.60 -4.66
C TYR A 433 -46.28 -7.13 -4.73
N ASP A 434 -46.42 -6.44 -3.59
CA ASP A 434 -46.76 -5.00 -3.58
C ASP A 434 -45.67 -4.14 -4.25
N ASP A 435 -44.40 -4.47 -4.02
CA ASP A 435 -43.25 -3.76 -4.64
C ASP A 435 -43.13 -4.15 -6.13
N GLU A 436 -43.47 -5.38 -6.49
CA GLU A 436 -43.55 -5.85 -7.88
C GLU A 436 -44.54 -5.00 -8.70
N ASP A 437 -45.75 -4.78 -8.18
CA ASP A 437 -46.78 -4.00 -8.86
C ASP A 437 -46.34 -2.55 -9.10
N LEU A 438 -45.69 -1.94 -8.09
CA LEU A 438 -45.13 -0.59 -8.21
C LEU A 438 -44.03 -0.51 -9.27
N ALA A 439 -43.12 -1.50 -9.30
CA ALA A 439 -42.09 -1.60 -10.32
C ALA A 439 -42.69 -1.79 -11.73
N TYR A 440 -43.73 -2.63 -11.87
CA TYR A 440 -44.41 -2.83 -13.14
C TYR A 440 -45.07 -1.56 -13.68
N ILE A 441 -45.71 -0.77 -12.82
CA ILE A 441 -46.31 0.51 -13.22
C ILE A 441 -45.25 1.47 -13.78
N GLU A 442 -44.12 1.62 -13.10
CA GLU A 442 -43.05 2.53 -13.55
C GLU A 442 -42.35 2.01 -14.81
N PHE A 443 -42.21 0.69 -14.98
CA PHE A 443 -41.77 0.07 -16.23
C PHE A 443 -42.65 0.50 -17.41
N LYS A 444 -43.97 0.27 -17.32
CA LYS A 444 -44.91 0.59 -18.41
C LYS A 444 -45.01 2.10 -18.68
N ARG A 445 -44.88 2.94 -17.64
CA ARG A 445 -44.85 4.41 -17.80
C ARG A 445 -43.64 4.87 -18.60
N ASN A 446 -42.44 4.42 -18.24
CA ASN A 446 -41.22 4.80 -18.94
C ASN A 446 -41.21 4.24 -20.36
N GLU A 447 -41.67 3.01 -20.57
CA GLU A 447 -41.82 2.40 -21.89
C GLU A 447 -42.77 3.21 -22.79
N ALA A 448 -43.96 3.57 -22.30
CA ALA A 448 -44.92 4.37 -23.06
C ALA A 448 -44.38 5.77 -23.41
N LEU A 449 -43.68 6.42 -22.48
CA LEU A 449 -43.03 7.71 -22.73
C LEU A 449 -41.89 7.57 -23.75
N ALA A 450 -41.13 6.47 -23.71
CA ALA A 450 -40.07 6.21 -24.68
C ALA A 450 -40.65 6.04 -26.09
N ILE A 451 -41.70 5.22 -26.24
CA ILE A 451 -42.42 5.02 -27.51
C ILE A 451 -42.95 6.35 -28.07
N LEU A 452 -43.53 7.20 -27.22
CA LEU A 452 -44.06 8.50 -27.63
C LEU A 452 -42.96 9.48 -28.07
N LYS A 453 -41.74 9.35 -27.52
CA LYS A 453 -40.62 10.24 -27.84
C LYS A 453 -39.87 9.79 -29.10
N ASP A 454 -39.82 8.48 -29.34
CA ASP A 454 -39.07 7.87 -30.43
C ASP A 454 -39.93 7.58 -31.68
N GLY A 455 -41.26 7.50 -31.53
CA GLY A 455 -42.24 7.36 -32.61
C GLY A 455 -42.85 8.69 -33.01
#